data_AF-A0A2N2HCP5-F1
#
_entry.id   AF-A0A2N2HCP5-F1
#
_cell.length_a   1.000
_cell.length_b   1.000
_cell.length_c   1.000
_cell.angle_alpha   90.00
_cell.angle_beta   90.00
_cell.angle_gamma   90.00
#
_symmetry.space_group_name_H-M   'P 1'
#
loop_
_entity.id
_entity.type
_entity.pdbx_description
1 polymer ?
#
loop_
_entity_poly.entity_id
_entity_poly.type
_entity_poly.pdbx_seq_one_letter_code
_entity_poly.pdbx_strand_id
1 'polypeptide(L)'
;MWREVPAEDDGCYPKNSKRVFIVSFAADDVLKELRSHQMVRVFATAIRDFSDRFFGADLLPLLTPKKRERIEKLVRAEDVIRALTGERLIRDIAGRELGIEAAAIQFDTNAYGKPFLVGHPGFHFNLSHSGRWVVCAVGANPVGIDVEQKGGADHETAAGLFSEEERQDLAAYSAADLRSHFYRLWTLKESFMKCIGKGFFADLGSFTIKIGDDGIFQKDRLGAIDPRYTFRIFDLDRDYALAACSEGEAFVDDVTMV
;
A
#
# COMPACT_ATOMS: atom_id res chain seq x y z
N MET A 1 -21.67 -34.63 11.33
CA MET A 1 -22.57 -35.81 11.28
C MET A 1 -22.29 -36.51 9.96
N TRP A 2 -21.59 -37.63 9.98
CA TRP A 2 -21.09 -38.33 8.80
C TRP A 2 -22.24 -39.06 8.10
N ARG A 3 -22.30 -38.99 6.76
CA ARG A 3 -23.12 -39.89 5.94
C ARG A 3 -22.21 -40.57 4.93
N GLU A 4 -22.25 -41.90 4.93
CA GLU A 4 -21.62 -42.73 3.91
C GLU A 4 -22.40 -42.61 2.59
N VAL A 5 -21.69 -42.56 1.47
CA VAL A 5 -22.24 -42.72 0.13
C VAL A 5 -21.73 -44.05 -0.41
N PRO A 6 -22.58 -44.94 -0.95
CA PRO A 6 -22.11 -46.21 -1.51
C PRO A 6 -21.30 -45.96 -2.78
N ALA A 7 -20.22 -46.70 -2.96
CA ALA A 7 -19.49 -46.76 -4.22
C ALA A 7 -20.31 -47.57 -5.23
N GLU A 8 -20.65 -46.96 -6.37
CA GLU A 8 -21.14 -47.69 -7.54
C GLU A 8 -19.98 -48.48 -8.16
N ASP A 9 -20.24 -49.76 -8.40
CA ASP A 9 -19.28 -50.80 -8.74
C ASP A 9 -19.21 -50.96 -10.27
N ASP A 10 -18.47 -50.08 -10.94
CA ASP A 10 -18.11 -50.26 -12.36
C ASP A 10 -16.70 -50.88 -12.44
N GLY A 11 -16.70 -52.20 -12.51
CA GLY A 11 -15.48 -53.01 -12.57
C GLY A 11 -14.66 -52.76 -13.83
N CYS A 12 -13.54 -52.05 -13.68
CA CYS A 12 -12.26 -52.34 -14.34
C CYS A 12 -11.19 -51.37 -13.82
N TYR A 13 -10.28 -51.77 -12.92
CA TYR A 13 -8.90 -51.27 -12.69
C TYR A 13 -8.34 -51.84 -11.34
N PRO A 14 -7.01 -52.00 -11.19
CA PRO A 14 -6.42 -52.77 -10.09
C PRO A 14 -6.46 -52.01 -8.75
N LYS A 15 -6.79 -52.75 -7.69
CA LYS A 15 -6.87 -52.29 -6.29
C LYS A 15 -5.52 -51.82 -5.78
N ASN A 16 -5.32 -50.51 -5.72
CA ASN A 16 -4.33 -49.88 -4.85
C ASN A 16 -4.96 -48.63 -4.21
N SER A 17 -5.86 -48.85 -3.23
CA SER A 17 -6.55 -47.79 -2.52
C SER A 17 -5.63 -47.15 -1.48
N LYS A 18 -4.78 -46.21 -1.90
CA LYS A 18 -4.25 -45.21 -0.96
C LYS A 18 -5.43 -44.35 -0.53
N ARG A 19 -5.77 -44.40 0.77
CA ARG A 19 -6.73 -43.47 1.38
C ARG A 19 -6.17 -42.06 1.24
N VAL A 20 -6.70 -41.30 0.28
CA VAL A 20 -6.47 -39.87 0.19
C VAL A 20 -7.37 -39.26 1.26
N PHE A 21 -6.76 -38.79 2.35
CA PHE A 21 -7.45 -37.99 3.34
C PHE A 21 -7.64 -36.59 2.74
N ILE A 22 -8.81 -36.35 2.16
CA ILE A 22 -9.21 -34.99 1.80
C ILE A 22 -9.57 -34.31 3.12
N VAL A 23 -8.69 -33.43 3.59
CA VAL A 23 -9.02 -32.53 4.70
C VAL A 23 -10.10 -31.59 4.15
N SER A 24 -11.35 -31.81 4.54
CA SER A 24 -12.44 -30.88 4.26
C SER A 24 -12.24 -29.64 5.14
N PHE A 25 -11.43 -28.69 4.67
CA PHE A 25 -11.57 -27.31 5.11
C PHE A 25 -12.93 -26.81 4.63
N ALA A 26 -13.66 -26.06 5.46
CA ALA A 26 -14.92 -25.48 5.03
C ALA A 26 -14.66 -24.64 3.77
N ALA A 27 -15.54 -24.70 2.77
CA ALA A 27 -15.40 -23.91 1.55
C ALA A 27 -15.22 -22.41 1.87
N ASP A 28 -15.77 -21.95 2.98
CA ASP A 28 -15.60 -20.58 3.49
C ASP A 28 -14.19 -20.27 4.00
N ASP A 29 -13.47 -21.25 4.57
CA ASP A 29 -12.07 -21.08 5.02
C ASP A 29 -11.13 -21.08 3.81
N VAL A 30 -11.36 -21.96 2.84
CA VAL A 30 -10.62 -21.97 1.56
C VAL A 30 -10.91 -20.72 0.74
N LEU A 31 -12.16 -20.23 0.71
CA LEU A 31 -12.52 -18.99 0.04
C LEU A 31 -11.99 -17.76 0.79
N LYS A 32 -11.91 -17.77 2.12
CA LYS A 32 -11.23 -16.71 2.89
C LYS A 32 -9.73 -16.68 2.62
N GLU A 33 -9.09 -17.83 2.56
CA GLU A 33 -7.65 -17.96 2.30
C GLU A 33 -7.32 -17.65 0.82
N LEU A 34 -8.20 -18.01 -0.12
CA LEU A 34 -8.10 -17.57 -1.53
C LEU A 34 -8.40 -16.07 -1.70
N ARG A 35 -9.31 -15.50 -0.90
CA ARG A 35 -9.60 -14.04 -0.90
C ARG A 35 -8.50 -13.24 -0.20
N SER A 36 -7.80 -13.78 0.80
CA SER A 36 -6.69 -13.08 1.45
C SER A 36 -5.48 -12.91 0.53
N HIS A 37 -5.33 -13.80 -0.45
CA HIS A 37 -4.35 -13.65 -1.54
C HIS A 37 -4.79 -12.64 -2.62
N GLN A 38 -6.00 -12.09 -2.53
CA GLN A 38 -6.55 -11.05 -3.40
C GLN A 38 -6.78 -9.71 -2.68
N MET A 39 -6.26 -9.56 -1.45
CA MET A 39 -6.32 -8.31 -0.72
C MET A 39 -4.98 -7.60 -0.75
N VAL A 40 -5.04 -6.28 -0.77
CA VAL A 40 -3.87 -5.44 -0.60
C VAL A 40 -3.31 -5.61 0.80
N ARG A 41 -2.01 -5.88 0.88
CA ARG A 41 -1.28 -6.03 2.13
C ARG A 41 -0.43 -4.80 2.38
N VAL A 42 -0.39 -4.37 3.64
CA VAL A 42 0.38 -3.19 4.06
C VAL A 42 1.46 -3.64 5.03
N PHE A 43 2.68 -3.19 4.76
CA PHE A 43 3.88 -3.46 5.53
C PHE A 43 4.46 -2.16 6.07
N ALA A 44 5.04 -2.19 7.26
CA ALA A 44 5.71 -1.05 7.86
C ALA A 44 7.00 -1.46 8.57
N THR A 45 8.00 -0.60 8.48
CA THR A 45 9.21 -0.71 9.30
C THR A 45 9.60 0.65 9.86
N ALA A 46 10.09 0.66 11.09
CA ALA A 46 10.49 1.86 11.80
C ALA A 46 12.02 1.97 11.80
N ILE A 47 12.53 3.08 11.28
CA ILE A 47 13.95 3.44 11.36
C ILE A 47 14.25 3.81 12.81
N ARG A 48 15.13 3.05 13.44
CA ARG A 48 15.50 3.24 14.86
C ARG A 48 16.73 4.14 15.03
N ASP A 49 17.60 4.16 14.04
CA ASP A 49 18.84 4.92 14.06
C ASP A 49 19.04 5.62 12.71
N PHE A 50 19.12 6.96 12.76
CA PHE A 50 19.39 7.81 11.61
C PHE A 50 20.87 8.22 11.52
N SER A 51 21.70 7.76 12.44
CA SER A 51 23.13 8.11 12.50
C SER A 51 24.02 7.12 11.75
N ASP A 52 23.49 5.97 11.32
CA ASP A 52 24.25 4.96 10.57
C ASP A 52 24.59 5.45 9.16
N ARG A 53 25.84 5.88 9.00
CA ARG A 53 26.38 6.40 7.73
C ARG A 53 26.70 5.31 6.71
N PHE A 54 26.72 4.04 7.12
CA PHE A 54 26.98 2.90 6.25
C PHE A 54 25.70 2.13 5.89
N PHE A 55 24.55 2.57 6.41
CA PHE A 55 23.27 1.95 6.15
C PHE A 55 23.01 1.80 4.64
N GLY A 56 22.71 0.56 4.22
CA GLY A 56 22.36 0.25 2.83
C GLY A 56 23.51 0.32 1.84
N ALA A 57 24.77 0.32 2.28
CA ALA A 57 25.94 0.25 1.38
C ALA A 57 25.88 -0.98 0.45
N ASP A 58 25.34 -2.10 0.93
CA ASP A 58 25.12 -3.33 0.16
C ASP A 58 23.97 -3.21 -0.87
N LEU A 59 23.09 -2.22 -0.74
CA LEU A 59 22.01 -1.95 -1.71
C LEU A 59 22.49 -1.11 -2.89
N LEU A 60 23.53 -0.30 -2.72
CA LEU A 60 23.99 0.63 -3.77
C LEU A 60 24.23 -0.05 -5.12
N PRO A 61 24.85 -1.24 -5.20
CA PRO A 61 25.03 -1.98 -6.46
C PRO A 61 23.71 -2.43 -7.11
N LEU A 62 22.63 -2.56 -6.32
CA LEU A 62 21.33 -3.06 -6.77
C LEU A 62 20.39 -1.95 -7.24
N LEU A 63 20.67 -0.68 -6.89
CA LEU A 63 19.85 0.46 -7.28
C LEU A 63 19.87 0.69 -8.80
N THR A 64 18.73 1.07 -9.35
CA THR A 64 18.67 1.59 -10.72
C THR A 64 19.48 2.90 -10.83
N PRO A 65 20.07 3.22 -11.99
CA PRO A 65 20.85 4.45 -12.17
C PRO A 65 20.05 5.71 -11.78
N LYS A 66 18.78 5.78 -12.19
CA LYS A 66 17.87 6.88 -11.87
C LYS A 66 17.58 7.01 -10.37
N LYS A 67 17.42 5.88 -9.65
CA LYS A 67 17.20 5.89 -8.20
C LYS A 67 18.47 6.29 -7.45
N ARG A 68 19.63 5.80 -7.88
CA ARG A 68 20.93 6.19 -7.33
C ARG A 68 21.15 7.70 -7.47
N GLU A 69 20.99 8.24 -8.66
CA GLU A 69 21.12 9.68 -8.91
C GLU A 69 20.15 10.51 -8.04
N ARG A 70 18.91 10.04 -7.86
CA ARG A 70 17.94 10.70 -6.97
C ARG A 70 18.42 10.71 -5.52
N ILE A 71 18.96 9.60 -5.03
CA ILE A 71 19.45 9.47 -3.64
C ILE A 71 20.69 10.34 -3.43
N GLU A 72 21.61 10.39 -4.39
CA GLU A 72 22.82 11.24 -4.32
C GLU A 72 22.52 12.74 -4.26
N LYS A 73 21.36 13.16 -4.77
CA LYS A 73 20.90 14.56 -4.70
C LYS A 73 20.22 14.94 -3.38
N LEU A 74 19.95 13.98 -2.50
CA LEU A 74 19.32 14.24 -1.21
C LEU A 74 20.30 14.96 -0.28
N VAL A 75 19.85 16.07 0.31
CA VAL A 75 20.67 16.90 1.19
C VAL A 75 20.72 16.34 2.61
N ARG A 76 19.61 15.77 3.09
CA ARG A 76 19.49 15.24 4.46
C ARG A 76 19.83 13.76 4.50
N ALA A 77 20.66 13.37 5.46
CA ALA A 77 21.02 11.96 5.67
C ALA A 77 19.79 11.10 6.01
N GLU A 78 18.82 11.67 6.71
CA GLU A 78 17.58 10.98 7.07
C GLU A 78 16.77 10.59 5.84
N ASP A 79 16.77 11.43 4.80
CA ASP A 79 16.06 11.14 3.55
C ASP A 79 16.75 10.03 2.75
N VAL A 80 18.09 9.98 2.78
CA VAL A 80 18.88 8.88 2.21
C VAL A 80 18.53 7.57 2.91
N ILE A 81 18.52 7.56 4.24
CA ILE A 81 18.20 6.36 5.03
C ILE A 81 16.77 5.89 4.77
N ARG A 82 15.79 6.80 4.68
CA ARG A 82 14.40 6.45 4.30
C ARG A 82 14.33 5.83 2.91
N ALA A 83 15.03 6.41 1.93
CA ALA A 83 15.01 5.92 0.56
C ALA A 83 15.63 4.52 0.44
N LEU A 84 16.73 4.27 1.14
CA LEU A 84 17.40 2.96 1.19
C LEU A 84 16.58 1.93 2.00
N THR A 85 15.95 2.35 3.09
CA THR A 85 15.03 1.49 3.86
C THR A 85 13.84 1.07 3.00
N GLY A 86 13.27 2.00 2.22
CA GLY A 86 12.22 1.68 1.26
C GLY A 86 12.67 0.71 0.17
N GLU A 87 13.90 0.85 -0.35
CA GLU A 87 14.49 -0.11 -1.30
C GLU A 87 14.62 -1.51 -0.69
N ARG A 88 15.16 -1.61 0.53
CA ARG A 88 15.25 -2.88 1.26
C ARG A 88 13.88 -3.51 1.41
N LEU A 89 12.93 -2.75 1.96
CA LEU A 89 11.60 -3.22 2.31
C LEU A 89 10.91 -3.83 1.09
N ILE A 90 10.89 -3.14 -0.05
CA ILE A 90 10.23 -3.69 -1.25
C ILE A 90 10.96 -4.92 -1.81
N ARG A 91 12.30 -4.97 -1.77
CA ARG A 91 13.04 -6.14 -2.23
C ARG A 91 12.78 -7.36 -1.36
N ASP A 92 12.74 -7.18 -0.05
CA ASP A 92 12.49 -8.27 0.89
C ASP A 92 11.05 -8.79 0.75
N ILE A 93 10.07 -7.89 0.61
CA ILE A 93 8.67 -8.27 0.37
C ILE A 93 8.55 -9.00 -0.96
N ALA A 94 8.96 -8.38 -2.07
CA ALA A 94 8.81 -8.98 -3.40
C ALA A 94 9.60 -10.30 -3.51
N GLY A 95 10.78 -10.41 -2.88
CA GLY A 95 11.56 -11.64 -2.90
C GLY A 95 10.85 -12.79 -2.19
N ARG A 96 10.22 -12.52 -1.04
CA ARG A 96 9.41 -13.53 -0.32
C ARG A 96 8.16 -13.92 -1.08
N GLU A 97 7.43 -12.94 -1.62
CA GLU A 97 6.17 -13.13 -2.32
C GLU A 97 6.32 -13.88 -3.66
N LEU A 98 7.43 -13.64 -4.36
CA LEU A 98 7.68 -14.20 -5.69
C LEU A 98 8.64 -15.41 -5.66
N GLY A 99 9.25 -15.70 -4.51
CA GLY A 99 10.29 -16.73 -4.40
C GLY A 99 11.56 -16.38 -5.18
N ILE A 100 11.93 -15.10 -5.21
CA ILE A 100 13.07 -14.58 -5.98
C ILE A 100 14.09 -13.98 -5.01
N GLU A 101 15.37 -14.19 -5.27
CA GLU A 101 16.44 -13.53 -4.50
C GLU A 101 16.32 -12.00 -4.57
N ALA A 102 16.39 -11.32 -3.43
CA ALA A 102 16.23 -9.86 -3.33
C ALA A 102 17.19 -9.07 -4.26
N ALA A 103 18.38 -9.61 -4.51
CA ALA A 103 19.38 -9.04 -5.41
C ALA A 103 19.04 -9.22 -6.91
N ALA A 104 18.24 -10.22 -7.26
CA ALA A 104 17.80 -10.48 -8.63
C ALA A 104 16.59 -9.64 -9.05
N ILE A 105 15.93 -8.97 -8.10
CA ILE A 105 14.78 -8.10 -8.35
C ILE A 105 15.20 -6.88 -9.17
N GLN A 106 14.48 -6.66 -10.27
CA GLN A 106 14.68 -5.53 -11.17
C GLN A 106 13.47 -4.59 -11.13
N PHE A 107 13.75 -3.29 -10.99
CA PHE A 107 12.76 -2.23 -11.01
C PHE A 107 12.92 -1.35 -12.24
N ASP A 108 11.82 -0.79 -12.71
CA ASP A 108 11.80 0.33 -13.65
C ASP A 108 10.70 1.33 -13.22
N THR A 109 10.54 2.44 -13.93
CA THR A 109 9.55 3.49 -13.63
C THR A 109 8.68 3.80 -14.83
N ASN A 110 7.39 4.05 -14.59
CA ASN A 110 6.50 4.55 -15.63
C ASN A 110 6.85 6.00 -16.04
N ALA A 111 6.11 6.56 -17.01
CA ALA A 111 6.31 7.93 -17.51
C ALA A 111 6.22 9.02 -16.42
N TYR A 112 5.56 8.74 -15.30
CA TYR A 112 5.37 9.65 -14.17
C TYR A 112 6.30 9.35 -12.99
N GLY A 113 7.21 8.39 -13.13
CA GLY A 113 8.17 8.02 -12.09
C GLY A 113 7.66 7.02 -11.05
N LYS A 114 6.44 6.46 -11.19
CA LYS A 114 5.95 5.39 -10.31
C LYS A 114 6.75 4.11 -10.60
N PRO A 115 7.44 3.52 -9.59
CA PRO A 115 8.23 2.32 -9.79
C PRO A 115 7.33 1.09 -9.99
N PHE A 116 7.83 0.11 -10.74
CA PHE A 116 7.20 -1.20 -10.93
C PHE A 116 8.26 -2.30 -11.06
N LEU A 117 7.84 -3.55 -10.92
CA LEU A 117 8.72 -4.72 -10.99
C LEU A 117 8.79 -5.25 -12.43
N VAL A 118 9.99 -5.38 -12.99
CA VAL A 118 10.18 -5.90 -14.36
C VAL A 118 9.85 -7.40 -14.38
N GLY A 119 9.06 -7.83 -15.36
CA GLY A 119 8.67 -9.23 -15.52
C GLY A 119 7.50 -9.70 -14.63
N HIS A 120 6.98 -8.83 -13.74
CA HIS A 120 5.87 -9.17 -12.83
C HIS A 120 4.75 -8.13 -12.92
N PRO A 121 4.01 -8.07 -14.05
CA PRO A 121 2.96 -7.06 -14.25
C PRO A 121 1.78 -7.17 -13.29
N GLY A 122 1.57 -8.32 -12.64
CA GLY A 122 0.54 -8.52 -11.61
C GLY A 122 1.02 -8.25 -10.18
N PHE A 123 2.24 -7.73 -10.00
CA PHE A 123 2.76 -7.33 -8.69
C PHE A 123 2.84 -5.81 -8.61
N HIS A 124 1.80 -5.20 -8.09
CA HIS A 124 1.75 -3.75 -7.89
C HIS A 124 2.18 -3.42 -6.48
N PHE A 125 2.96 -2.34 -6.35
CA PHE A 125 3.34 -1.84 -5.05
C PHE A 125 3.39 -0.32 -5.02
N ASN A 126 3.39 0.21 -3.82
CA ASN A 126 3.70 1.61 -3.58
C ASN A 126 4.42 1.78 -2.23
N LEU A 127 5.28 2.79 -2.15
CA LEU A 127 6.07 3.10 -0.96
C LEU A 127 5.75 4.53 -0.51
N SER A 128 5.70 4.75 0.80
CA SER A 128 5.74 6.08 1.41
C SER A 128 6.62 6.09 2.64
N HIS A 129 7.11 7.26 3.03
CA HIS A 129 7.91 7.43 4.24
C HIS A 129 7.73 8.82 4.83
N SER A 130 7.62 8.91 6.14
CA SER A 130 7.58 10.18 6.88
C SER A 130 8.06 9.94 8.30
N GLY A 131 8.73 10.93 8.87
CA GLY A 131 9.38 10.80 10.19
C GLY A 131 10.25 9.54 10.26
N ARG A 132 9.93 8.61 11.17
CA ARG A 132 10.67 7.35 11.32
C ARG A 132 10.12 6.17 10.53
N TRP A 133 8.96 6.34 9.89
CA TRP A 133 8.23 5.23 9.28
C TRP A 133 8.49 5.13 7.79
N VAL A 134 8.67 3.89 7.32
CA VAL A 134 8.64 3.52 5.91
C VAL A 134 7.58 2.45 5.75
N VAL A 135 6.64 2.68 4.83
CA VAL A 135 5.49 1.80 4.60
C VAL A 135 5.44 1.36 3.14
N CYS A 136 4.92 0.15 2.92
CA CYS A 136 4.72 -0.42 1.60
C CYS A 136 3.35 -1.06 1.50
N ALA A 137 2.61 -0.76 0.42
CA ALA A 137 1.42 -1.52 0.06
C ALA A 137 1.72 -2.40 -1.16
N VAL A 138 1.19 -3.62 -1.19
CA VAL A 138 1.33 -4.59 -2.28
C VAL A 138 -0.04 -5.19 -2.63
N GLY A 139 -0.37 -5.22 -3.92
CA GLY A 139 -1.65 -5.73 -4.45
C GLY A 139 -1.50 -6.30 -5.86
N ALA A 140 -2.57 -6.91 -6.38
CA ALA A 140 -2.64 -7.44 -7.75
C ALA A 140 -3.04 -6.36 -8.78
N ASN A 141 -3.60 -5.24 -8.33
CA ASN A 141 -3.98 -4.08 -9.12
C ASN A 141 -3.24 -2.82 -8.63
N PRO A 142 -3.31 -1.69 -9.36
CA PRO A 142 -2.70 -0.44 -8.93
C PRO A 142 -3.05 -0.08 -7.49
N VAL A 143 -2.00 0.20 -6.71
CA VAL A 143 -2.09 0.58 -5.30
C VAL A 143 -1.30 1.86 -5.04
N GLY A 144 -1.72 2.63 -4.06
CA GLY A 144 -1.05 3.79 -3.50
C GLY A 144 -1.13 3.79 -1.98
N ILE A 145 -0.08 4.25 -1.31
CA ILE A 145 -0.01 4.36 0.15
C ILE A 145 0.64 5.67 0.53
N ASP A 146 0.19 6.27 1.63
CA ASP A 146 0.81 7.45 2.18
C ASP A 146 0.85 7.43 3.70
N VAL A 147 1.98 7.87 4.27
CA VAL A 147 2.19 8.02 5.71
C VAL A 147 2.73 9.40 5.97
N GLU A 148 2.16 10.11 6.95
CA GLU A 148 2.63 11.44 7.34
C GLU A 148 2.71 11.63 8.85
N GLN A 149 3.84 12.19 9.30
CA GLN A 149 4.00 12.61 10.69
C GLN A 149 3.17 13.87 10.96
N LYS A 150 2.29 13.79 11.96
CA LYS A 150 1.46 14.91 12.41
C LYS A 150 2.36 16.00 13.00
N GLY A 151 2.23 17.23 12.49
CA GLY A 151 2.98 18.39 12.99
C GLY A 151 4.20 18.79 12.16
N GLY A 152 4.34 18.25 10.94
CA GLY A 152 5.21 18.80 9.89
C GLY A 152 4.75 20.18 9.36
N ALA A 153 5.43 20.70 8.34
CA ALA A 153 5.27 22.06 7.80
C ALA A 153 3.82 22.43 7.38
N ASP A 154 3.61 23.75 7.28
CA ASP A 154 2.36 24.52 7.15
C ASP A 154 1.15 23.83 6.46
N HIS A 155 0.39 23.11 7.27
CA HIS A 155 -0.84 22.41 6.89
C HIS A 155 -1.97 23.36 6.49
N GLU A 156 -1.98 24.60 7.01
CA GLU A 156 -3.00 25.59 6.66
C GLU A 156 -2.85 26.03 5.20
N THR A 157 -1.61 26.27 4.76
CA THR A 157 -1.33 26.59 3.35
C THR A 157 -1.67 25.41 2.42
N ALA A 158 -1.37 24.18 2.83
CA ALA A 158 -1.66 22.99 2.03
C ALA A 158 -3.16 22.70 1.88
N ALA A 159 -3.99 23.06 2.89
CA ALA A 159 -5.44 22.92 2.80
C ALA A 159 -6.05 23.78 1.68
N GLY A 160 -5.38 24.87 1.27
CA GLY A 160 -5.76 25.68 0.11
C GLY A 160 -5.73 24.93 -1.21
N LEU A 161 -5.05 23.79 -1.29
CA LEU A 161 -4.99 22.93 -2.48
C LEU A 161 -6.16 21.94 -2.58
N PHE A 162 -6.99 21.83 -1.53
CA PHE A 162 -8.10 20.89 -1.49
C PHE A 162 -9.35 21.45 -2.18
N SER A 163 -10.29 20.55 -2.48
CA SER A 163 -11.57 20.95 -3.06
C SER A 163 -12.34 21.86 -2.09
N GLU A 164 -13.27 22.66 -2.62
CA GLU A 164 -14.12 23.51 -1.77
C GLU A 164 -14.90 22.69 -0.74
N GLU A 165 -15.41 21.52 -1.12
CA GLU A 165 -16.14 20.61 -0.23
C GLU A 165 -15.24 20.13 0.92
N GLU A 166 -14.00 19.73 0.63
CA GLU A 166 -13.04 19.28 1.63
C GLU A 166 -12.62 20.42 2.58
N ARG A 167 -12.45 21.64 2.05
CA ARG A 167 -12.15 22.82 2.87
C ARG A 167 -13.29 23.17 3.82
N GLN A 168 -14.54 23.07 3.35
CA GLN A 168 -15.72 23.27 4.20
C GLN A 168 -15.84 22.18 5.27
N ASP A 169 -15.62 20.91 4.90
CA ASP A 169 -15.61 19.80 5.85
C ASP A 169 -14.53 20.00 6.92
N LEU A 170 -13.31 20.42 6.54
CA LEU A 170 -12.24 20.71 7.49
C LEU A 170 -12.57 21.90 8.41
N ALA A 171 -13.18 22.97 7.88
CA ALA A 171 -13.56 24.14 8.65
C ALA A 171 -14.62 23.86 9.73
N ALA A 172 -15.34 22.74 9.64
CA ALA A 172 -16.32 22.32 10.63
C ALA A 172 -15.69 21.70 11.90
N TYR A 173 -14.41 21.31 11.85
CA TYR A 173 -13.73 20.71 13.00
C TYR A 173 -13.23 21.73 14.02
N SER A 174 -13.14 21.29 15.26
CA SER A 174 -12.48 22.06 16.32
C SER A 174 -11.00 22.25 16.02
N ALA A 175 -10.37 23.30 16.54
CA ALA A 175 -8.93 23.51 16.40
C ALA A 175 -8.08 22.35 16.96
N ALA A 176 -8.60 21.63 17.96
CA ALA A 176 -7.92 20.47 18.55
C ALA A 176 -7.89 19.27 17.59
N ASP A 177 -8.96 19.06 16.83
CA ASP A 177 -9.13 17.89 15.96
C ASP A 177 -8.69 18.18 14.51
N LEU A 178 -8.75 19.44 14.09
CA LEU A 178 -8.47 19.89 12.72
C LEU A 178 -7.17 19.30 12.17
N ARG A 179 -6.10 19.32 12.96
CA ARG A 179 -4.80 18.78 12.56
C ARG A 179 -4.89 17.29 12.22
N SER A 180 -5.54 16.50 13.07
CA SER A 180 -5.68 15.05 12.86
C SER A 180 -6.51 14.76 11.59
N HIS A 181 -7.61 15.48 11.41
CA HIS A 181 -8.47 15.34 10.24
C HIS A 181 -7.78 15.80 8.94
N PHE A 182 -7.00 16.87 9.00
CA PHE A 182 -6.18 17.33 7.87
C PHE A 182 -5.23 16.23 7.40
N TYR A 183 -4.42 15.64 8.29
CA TYR A 183 -3.46 14.61 7.89
C TYR A 183 -4.13 13.33 7.41
N ARG A 184 -5.31 12.98 7.95
CA ARG A 184 -6.13 11.86 7.41
C ARG A 184 -6.57 12.14 5.98
N LEU A 185 -7.06 13.35 5.69
CA LEU A 185 -7.49 13.72 4.34
C LEU A 185 -6.30 13.82 3.38
N TRP A 186 -5.19 14.43 3.83
CA TRP A 186 -3.96 14.54 3.07
C TRP A 186 -3.45 13.17 2.62
N THR A 187 -3.28 12.24 3.57
CA THR A 187 -2.78 10.89 3.26
C THR A 187 -3.73 10.13 2.34
N LEU A 188 -5.05 10.30 2.47
CA LEU A 188 -6.01 9.73 1.52
C LEU A 188 -5.81 10.29 0.10
N LYS A 189 -5.71 11.60 -0.05
CA LYS A 189 -5.51 12.24 -1.36
C LYS A 189 -4.19 11.83 -2.01
N GLU A 190 -3.10 11.84 -1.25
CA GLU A 190 -1.78 11.39 -1.73
C GLU A 190 -1.80 9.90 -2.10
N SER A 191 -2.45 9.06 -1.28
CA SER A 191 -2.59 7.64 -1.60
C SER A 191 -3.37 7.41 -2.90
N PHE A 192 -4.43 8.20 -3.16
CA PHE A 192 -5.17 8.15 -4.42
C PHE A 192 -4.28 8.54 -5.61
N MET A 193 -3.57 9.67 -5.51
CA MET A 193 -2.67 10.13 -6.58
C MET A 193 -1.57 9.10 -6.88
N LYS A 194 -1.03 8.48 -5.83
CA LYS A 194 -0.06 7.39 -5.95
C LYS A 194 -0.68 6.14 -6.57
N CYS A 195 -1.94 5.83 -6.27
CA CYS A 195 -2.68 4.70 -6.84
C CYS A 195 -2.82 4.86 -8.36
N ILE A 196 -3.39 5.98 -8.83
CA ILE A 196 -3.58 6.26 -10.26
C ILE A 196 -2.26 6.43 -11.03
N GLY A 197 -1.16 6.72 -10.32
CA GLY A 197 0.20 6.69 -10.87
C GLY A 197 0.52 7.77 -11.90
N LYS A 198 -0.23 8.89 -11.89
CA LYS A 198 -0.05 10.05 -12.78
C LYS A 198 0.83 11.17 -12.18
N GLY A 199 1.45 10.91 -11.02
CA GLY A 199 2.32 11.85 -10.31
C GLY A 199 1.57 13.05 -9.70
N PHE A 200 2.33 14.02 -9.16
CA PHE A 200 1.85 15.26 -8.54
C PHE A 200 1.13 16.22 -9.51
N PHE A 201 0.97 15.85 -10.79
CA PHE A 201 0.34 16.70 -11.80
C PHE A 201 -1.20 16.74 -11.71
N ALA A 202 -1.80 15.95 -10.81
CA ALA A 202 -3.21 16.09 -10.50
C ALA A 202 -3.40 17.25 -9.52
N ASP A 203 -4.15 18.26 -9.97
CA ASP A 203 -4.69 19.33 -9.11
C ASP A 203 -5.48 18.67 -7.97
N LEU A 204 -5.01 18.80 -6.72
CA LEU A 204 -5.66 18.23 -5.54
C LEU A 204 -7.09 18.79 -5.37
N GLY A 205 -7.41 19.95 -5.94
CA GLY A 205 -8.75 20.52 -5.98
C GLY A 205 -9.63 19.97 -7.11
N SER A 206 -9.10 19.10 -7.97
CA SER A 206 -9.84 18.52 -9.10
C SER A 206 -10.72 17.32 -8.74
N PHE A 207 -10.58 16.79 -7.51
CA PHE A 207 -11.39 15.71 -6.98
C PHE A 207 -11.61 15.92 -5.48
N THR A 208 -12.67 15.30 -4.96
CA THR A 208 -12.98 15.28 -3.53
C THR A 208 -12.83 13.87 -2.99
N ILE A 209 -12.19 13.69 -1.85
CA ILE A 209 -12.30 12.50 -1.02
C ILE A 209 -13.34 12.79 0.07
N LYS A 210 -14.47 12.07 0.04
CA LYS A 210 -15.50 12.15 1.08
C LYS A 210 -15.28 11.04 2.09
N ILE A 211 -15.22 11.40 3.37
CA ILE A 211 -15.18 10.48 4.50
C ILE A 211 -16.56 10.52 5.15
N GLY A 212 -17.27 9.39 5.19
CA GLY A 212 -18.58 9.27 5.82
C GLY A 212 -18.76 7.93 6.53
N ASP A 213 -19.95 7.73 7.13
CA ASP A 213 -20.26 6.51 7.89
C ASP A 213 -20.29 5.26 7.00
N ASP A 214 -20.70 5.42 5.74
CA ASP A 214 -20.78 4.34 4.74
C ASP A 214 -19.43 4.02 4.08
N GLY A 215 -18.36 4.77 4.42
CA GLY A 215 -17.02 4.55 3.90
C GLY A 215 -16.33 5.81 3.36
N ILE A 216 -15.28 5.58 2.56
CA ILE A 216 -14.45 6.63 1.97
C ILE A 216 -14.54 6.53 0.45
N PHE A 217 -14.85 7.64 -0.20
CA PHE A 217 -15.14 7.66 -1.63
C PHE A 217 -14.41 8.80 -2.33
N GLN A 218 -13.98 8.57 -3.57
CA GLN A 218 -13.52 9.62 -4.46
C GLN A 218 -14.66 10.10 -5.36
N LYS A 219 -14.83 11.43 -5.42
CA LYS A 219 -15.78 12.13 -6.28
C LYS A 219 -15.04 12.99 -7.30
N ASP A 220 -15.53 13.01 -8.54
CA ASP A 220 -15.09 13.99 -9.54
C ASP A 220 -15.70 15.39 -9.30
N ARG A 221 -15.39 16.36 -10.16
CA ARG A 221 -15.91 17.74 -10.07
C ARG A 221 -17.44 17.84 -10.24
N LEU A 222 -18.08 16.85 -10.84
CA LEU A 222 -19.53 16.79 -11.01
C LEU A 222 -20.22 16.06 -9.84
N GLY A 223 -19.43 15.54 -8.90
CA GLY A 223 -19.91 14.80 -7.74
C GLY A 223 -20.15 13.31 -8.00
N ALA A 224 -19.79 12.80 -9.19
CA ALA A 224 -19.91 11.38 -9.49
C ALA A 224 -18.83 10.59 -8.73
N ILE A 225 -19.25 9.49 -8.10
CA ILE A 225 -18.35 8.58 -7.38
C ILE A 225 -17.71 7.62 -8.39
N ASP A 226 -16.39 7.43 -8.31
CA ASP A 226 -15.71 6.36 -9.03
C ASP A 226 -15.63 5.10 -8.13
N PRO A 227 -16.47 4.08 -8.37
CA PRO A 227 -16.57 2.91 -7.50
C PRO A 227 -15.36 1.96 -7.63
N ARG A 228 -14.44 2.23 -8.55
CA ARG A 228 -13.26 1.39 -8.75
C ARG A 228 -12.24 1.53 -7.62
N TYR A 229 -12.25 2.66 -6.90
CA TYR A 229 -11.24 2.92 -5.89
C TYR A 229 -11.74 2.56 -4.49
N THR A 230 -10.97 1.72 -3.82
CA THR A 230 -11.16 1.40 -2.41
C THR A 230 -10.11 2.15 -1.60
N PHE A 231 -10.50 2.61 -0.41
CA PHE A 231 -9.66 3.37 0.49
C PHE A 231 -9.64 2.73 1.87
N ARG A 232 -8.51 2.87 2.57
CA ARG A 232 -8.39 2.46 3.97
C ARG A 232 -7.47 3.38 4.74
N ILE A 233 -7.87 3.72 5.98
CA ILE A 233 -7.03 4.38 6.97
C ILE A 233 -6.54 3.30 7.95
N PHE A 234 -5.29 3.38 8.36
CA PHE A 234 -4.67 2.44 9.29
C PHE A 234 -4.16 3.16 10.54
N ASP A 235 -4.34 2.52 11.69
CA ASP A 235 -3.72 2.94 12.93
C ASP A 235 -2.33 2.29 13.05
N LEU A 236 -1.30 3.06 12.71
CA LEU A 236 0.10 2.63 12.82
C LEU A 236 0.80 3.21 14.06
N ASP A 237 0.67 4.52 14.23
CA ASP A 237 1.33 5.29 15.29
C ASP A 237 0.50 6.55 15.54
N ARG A 238 0.29 6.91 16.81
CA ARG A 238 -0.58 8.03 17.22
C ARG A 238 -0.16 9.35 16.59
N ASP A 239 1.15 9.53 16.36
CA ASP A 239 1.73 10.75 15.85
C ASP A 239 1.79 10.76 14.31
N TYR A 240 1.15 9.78 13.65
CA TYR A 240 1.15 9.62 12.20
C TYR A 240 -0.28 9.42 11.68
N ALA A 241 -0.50 9.82 10.43
CA ALA A 241 -1.64 9.38 9.63
C ALA A 241 -1.12 8.41 8.57
N LEU A 242 -1.87 7.33 8.34
CA LEU A 242 -1.57 6.35 7.31
C LEU A 242 -2.85 6.03 6.54
N ALA A 243 -2.80 6.16 5.22
CA ALA A 243 -3.89 5.78 4.35
C ALA A 243 -3.38 5.09 3.09
N ALA A 244 -4.23 4.24 2.51
CA ALA A 244 -3.96 3.58 1.25
C ALA A 244 -5.19 3.61 0.32
N CYS A 245 -4.92 3.51 -0.96
CA CYS A 245 -5.90 3.44 -2.04
C CYS A 245 -5.52 2.31 -3.01
N SER A 246 -6.51 1.58 -3.50
CA SER A 246 -6.35 0.47 -4.44
C SER A 246 -7.44 0.54 -5.51
N GLU A 247 -7.14 0.01 -6.70
CA GLU A 247 -8.12 -0.19 -7.75
C GLU A 247 -8.74 -1.60 -7.64
N GLY A 248 -9.99 -1.68 -7.21
CA GLY A 248 -10.82 -2.89 -7.22
C GLY A 248 -10.47 -3.96 -6.18
N GLU A 249 -9.51 -3.69 -5.28
CA GLU A 249 -9.08 -4.65 -4.25
C GLU A 249 -9.39 -4.14 -2.84
N ALA A 250 -9.87 -5.02 -1.96
CA ALA A 250 -9.98 -4.72 -0.54
C ALA A 250 -8.61 -4.78 0.14
N PHE A 251 -8.51 -4.21 1.34
CA PHE A 251 -7.29 -4.24 2.16
C PHE A 251 -7.43 -5.23 3.31
N VAL A 252 -6.32 -5.88 3.66
CA VAL A 252 -6.21 -6.56 4.97
C VAL A 252 -6.43 -5.56 6.11
N ASP A 253 -6.80 -6.09 7.28
CA ASP A 253 -7.10 -5.23 8.42
C ASP A 253 -5.85 -4.63 9.07
N ASP A 254 -4.81 -5.44 9.20
CA ASP A 254 -3.61 -5.10 9.97
C ASP A 254 -2.43 -4.68 9.11
N VAL A 255 -1.60 -3.80 9.67
CA VAL A 255 -0.29 -3.48 9.11
C VAL A 255 0.73 -4.52 9.59
N THR A 256 1.39 -5.18 8.65
CA THR A 256 2.46 -6.16 8.95
C THR A 256 3.76 -5.44 9.27
N MET A 257 4.25 -5.61 10.50
CA MET A 257 5.53 -5.07 10.93
C MET A 257 6.69 -5.94 10.44
N VAL A 258 7.70 -5.29 9.83
CA VAL A 258 8.91 -5.95 9.28
C VAL A 258 10.17 -5.49 10.01
#